data_AF-A0A521HLU9-F1
#
_entry.id   AF-A0A521HLU9-F1
#
_cell.length_a   1.000
_cell.length_b   1.000
_cell.length_c   1.000
_cell.angle_alpha   90.00
_cell.angle_beta   90.00
_cell.angle_gamma   90.00
#
_symmetry.space_group_name_H-M   'P 1'
#
loop_
_entity.id
_entity.type
_entity.pdbx_description
1 polymer ?
#
loop_
_entity_poly.entity_id
_entity_poly.type
_entity_poly.pdbx_seq_one_letter_code
_entity_poly.pdbx_strand_id
1 'polypeptide(L)'
;SMRIDGFTQPGSLPNTSEWSNNADYLIDIGGGGTVSYAFRVPSNAPASTKLEVRGLRIGGFSNAVLLQGGSGHIVRGNHFGKFNDTIFGGSDNINAIYVNANADDVDIGGFDPAARNSIAGDQDPPAGNGYGIYIGGNGNGHLVAGNLIGTFPNGNSAHGHQVGLRVESDLNVIAQNVVSGNVIGMQVLGSDNLVSGNRIGVKAFAFCLPPCVPDYALPNANGALVYAGANDNDFDNNQLAWNSYSGLIIYPGALGNTLSGNRVHDNTSLNLDLRNPAGMNPIDGDGPGLTGCEEANCDQNFPTLGSATGVRYEGRVQGSLSTANGEYRIEFYRGSSCGVGGQGGGSIFLGATHVVASGGSLFPPINGSAAFDVPITSPATLYNGFITATATSEGGNTSEYSACVAYTCDQIFAHNLDSSYAQVCPAQ
;
A
#
# COMPACT_ATOMS: atom_id res chain seq x y z
N SER A 1 -1.03 27.82 -19.84
CA SER A 1 -1.82 27.08 -18.85
C SER A 1 -3.28 27.06 -19.30
N MET A 2 -3.93 25.90 -19.24
CA MET A 2 -5.36 25.72 -19.52
C MET A 2 -6.03 25.19 -18.24
N ARG A 3 -7.14 25.81 -17.84
CA ARG A 3 -7.95 25.38 -16.71
C ARG A 3 -9.37 25.06 -17.17
N ILE A 4 -9.87 23.89 -16.77
CA ILE A 4 -11.23 23.42 -17.00
C ILE A 4 -11.84 23.11 -15.64
N ASP A 5 -12.88 23.84 -15.28
CA ASP A 5 -13.54 23.72 -13.98
C ASP A 5 -15.04 23.45 -14.18
N GLY A 6 -15.40 22.17 -14.24
CA GLY A 6 -16.78 21.72 -14.40
C GLY A 6 -17.68 22.10 -13.23
N PHE A 7 -17.10 22.41 -12.05
CA PHE A 7 -17.86 22.89 -10.90
C PHE A 7 -18.39 24.34 -11.07
N THR A 8 -18.03 25.02 -12.17
CA THR A 8 -18.62 26.30 -12.52
C THR A 8 -20.01 26.17 -13.17
N GLN A 9 -20.41 24.95 -13.56
CA GLN A 9 -21.75 24.67 -14.06
C GLN A 9 -22.78 24.82 -12.92
N PRO A 10 -23.81 25.68 -13.06
CA PRO A 10 -24.84 25.84 -12.03
C PRO A 10 -25.47 24.50 -11.62
N GLY A 11 -25.49 24.24 -10.31
CA GLY A 11 -26.02 23.00 -9.71
C GLY A 11 -24.98 21.90 -9.46
N SER A 12 -23.75 22.05 -9.97
CA SER A 12 -22.67 21.11 -9.66
C SER A 12 -22.09 21.38 -8.27
N LEU A 13 -21.63 20.33 -7.59
CA LEU A 13 -21.07 20.41 -6.23
C LEU A 13 -19.83 19.52 -6.11
N PRO A 14 -18.71 20.03 -5.55
CA PRO A 14 -17.54 19.21 -5.23
C PRO A 14 -17.84 18.15 -4.17
N ASN A 15 -17.01 17.09 -4.17
CA ASN A 15 -17.07 16.08 -3.12
C ASN A 15 -16.81 16.70 -1.75
N THR A 16 -17.61 16.29 -0.78
CA THR A 16 -17.49 16.67 0.65
C THR A 16 -17.27 15.45 1.54
N SER A 17 -17.37 14.24 0.98
CA SER A 17 -17.21 13.01 1.74
C SER A 17 -15.73 12.64 1.90
N GLU A 18 -15.31 12.39 3.14
CA GLU A 18 -13.96 11.92 3.50
C GLU A 18 -13.64 10.51 2.99
N TRP A 19 -14.66 9.70 2.72
CA TRP A 19 -14.51 8.26 2.45
C TRP A 19 -14.85 7.89 1.01
N SER A 20 -16.02 8.34 0.54
CA SER A 20 -16.54 8.15 -0.82
C SER A 20 -16.38 9.41 -1.68
N ASN A 21 -16.92 9.38 -2.90
CA ASN A 21 -17.12 10.54 -3.76
C ASN A 21 -18.62 10.82 -3.96
N ASN A 22 -19.11 11.90 -3.34
CA ASN A 22 -20.48 12.38 -3.45
C ASN A 22 -20.62 13.65 -4.30
N ALA A 23 -19.65 13.94 -5.17
CA ALA A 23 -19.73 15.10 -6.05
C ALA A 23 -20.92 15.01 -7.02
N ASP A 24 -21.59 16.14 -7.22
CA ASP A 24 -22.62 16.30 -8.23
C ASP A 24 -22.00 16.83 -9.52
N TYR A 25 -21.71 15.92 -10.45
CA TYR A 25 -21.19 16.25 -11.76
C TYR A 25 -22.31 16.52 -12.76
N LEU A 26 -22.20 17.63 -13.50
CA LEU A 26 -23.17 18.02 -14.54
C LEU A 26 -22.58 18.10 -15.95
N ILE A 27 -21.31 17.75 -16.11
CA ILE A 27 -20.63 17.74 -17.41
C ILE A 27 -20.04 16.35 -17.66
N ASP A 28 -20.47 15.75 -18.76
CA ASP A 28 -19.99 14.46 -19.26
C ASP A 28 -19.16 14.65 -20.51
N ILE A 29 -17.96 14.06 -20.50
CA ILE A 29 -17.08 13.98 -21.65
C ILE A 29 -17.02 12.51 -22.07
N GLY A 30 -17.64 12.19 -23.21
CA GLY A 30 -17.75 10.83 -23.73
C GLY A 30 -16.95 10.62 -25.01
N GLY A 31 -16.07 9.61 -25.03
CA GLY A 31 -15.27 9.23 -26.20
C GLY A 31 -15.89 8.11 -27.06
N GLY A 32 -17.00 7.52 -26.60
CA GLY A 32 -17.73 6.47 -27.32
C GLY A 32 -16.93 5.20 -27.64
N GLY A 33 -15.79 4.98 -26.97
CA GLY A 33 -14.89 3.85 -27.22
C GLY A 33 -14.04 3.95 -28.49
N THR A 34 -14.10 5.08 -29.20
CA THR A 34 -13.41 5.28 -30.50
C THR A 34 -12.38 6.40 -30.47
N VAL A 35 -12.44 7.27 -29.46
CA VAL A 35 -11.53 8.40 -29.31
C VAL A 35 -10.38 8.02 -28.37
N SER A 36 -9.14 8.32 -28.79
CA SER A 36 -7.97 7.93 -28.02
C SER A 36 -7.79 8.72 -26.73
N TYR A 37 -8.17 10.00 -26.69
CA TYR A 37 -7.99 10.84 -25.50
C TYR A 37 -9.03 11.96 -25.40
N ALA A 38 -9.44 12.29 -24.16
CA ALA A 38 -10.26 13.46 -23.89
C ALA A 38 -9.37 14.71 -23.79
N PHE A 39 -8.30 14.61 -23.00
CA PHE A 39 -7.31 15.65 -22.83
C PHE A 39 -5.90 15.09 -23.07
N ARG A 40 -5.11 15.82 -23.84
CA ARG A 40 -3.72 15.45 -24.10
C ARG A 40 -2.81 16.66 -24.01
N VAL A 41 -1.72 16.54 -23.26
CA VAL A 41 -0.56 17.43 -23.36
C VAL A 41 0.56 16.65 -24.05
N PRO A 42 0.93 17.01 -25.31
CA PRO A 42 1.88 16.23 -26.10
C PRO A 42 3.31 16.38 -25.58
N SER A 43 4.18 15.43 -25.94
CA SER A 43 5.57 15.36 -25.43
C SER A 43 6.46 16.53 -25.84
N ASN A 44 6.09 17.26 -26.90
CA ASN A 44 6.80 18.45 -27.35
C ASN A 44 6.27 19.75 -26.71
N ALA A 45 5.33 19.65 -25.77
CA ALA A 45 4.85 20.80 -25.04
C ALA A 45 6.00 21.43 -24.20
N PRO A 46 6.17 22.77 -24.23
CA PRO A 46 7.13 23.44 -23.36
C PRO A 46 6.86 23.17 -21.89
N ALA A 47 7.88 23.19 -21.03
CA ALA A 47 7.75 22.98 -19.58
C ALA A 47 6.76 23.94 -18.89
N SER A 48 6.51 25.12 -19.46
CA SER A 48 5.50 26.07 -18.98
C SER A 48 4.04 25.69 -19.31
N THR A 49 3.84 24.59 -20.02
CA THR A 49 2.51 24.06 -20.35
C THR A 49 1.94 23.36 -19.13
N LYS A 50 0.72 23.75 -18.76
CA LYS A 50 -0.01 23.21 -17.61
C LYS A 50 -1.46 22.96 -18.02
N LEU A 51 -1.98 21.82 -17.57
CA LEU A 51 -3.41 21.46 -17.63
C LEU A 51 -3.93 21.34 -16.20
N GLU A 52 -5.03 22.02 -15.92
CA GLU A 52 -5.82 21.86 -14.70
C GLU A 52 -7.23 21.41 -15.07
N VAL A 53 -7.68 20.26 -14.57
CA VAL A 53 -9.01 19.71 -14.85
C VAL A 53 -9.69 19.23 -13.57
N ARG A 54 -10.93 19.68 -13.36
CA ARG A 54 -11.78 19.31 -12.23
C ARG A 54 -13.27 19.32 -12.58
N GLY A 55 -14.08 18.55 -11.86
CA GLY A 55 -15.53 18.62 -11.92
C GLY A 55 -16.17 17.96 -13.15
N LEU A 56 -15.51 16.98 -13.76
CA LEU A 56 -16.01 16.28 -14.95
C LEU A 56 -16.24 14.80 -14.69
N ARG A 57 -17.19 14.18 -15.42
CA ARG A 57 -17.21 12.73 -15.66
C ARG A 57 -16.62 12.45 -17.04
N ILE A 58 -15.65 11.55 -17.11
CA ILE A 58 -14.88 11.28 -18.33
C ILE A 58 -14.84 9.78 -18.61
N GLY A 59 -15.39 9.34 -19.74
CA GLY A 59 -15.52 7.91 -20.07
C GLY A 59 -15.44 7.59 -21.56
N GLY A 60 -15.09 6.35 -21.89
CA GLY A 60 -15.06 5.85 -23.27
C GLY A 60 -13.81 6.24 -24.07
N PHE A 61 -12.65 6.39 -23.44
CA PHE A 61 -11.37 6.73 -24.08
C PHE A 61 -10.31 5.64 -23.90
N SER A 62 -9.33 5.59 -24.80
CA SER A 62 -8.12 4.80 -24.57
C SER A 62 -7.28 5.38 -23.42
N ASN A 63 -7.10 6.70 -23.37
CA ASN A 63 -6.47 7.42 -22.28
C ASN A 63 -7.29 8.68 -22.00
N ALA A 64 -8.13 8.69 -20.95
CA ALA A 64 -8.99 9.84 -20.69
C ALA A 64 -8.17 11.13 -20.51
N VAL A 65 -7.11 11.08 -19.69
CA VAL A 65 -6.11 12.15 -19.58
C VAL A 65 -4.72 11.59 -19.90
N LEU A 66 -4.06 12.14 -20.91
CA LEU A 66 -2.69 11.79 -21.31
C LEU A 66 -1.75 12.99 -21.16
N LEU A 67 -0.77 12.89 -20.26
CA LEU A 67 0.21 13.93 -19.98
C LEU A 67 1.60 13.43 -20.39
N GLN A 68 2.24 14.10 -21.35
CA GLN A 68 3.53 13.66 -21.92
C GLN A 68 4.63 14.72 -21.85
N GLY A 69 4.28 15.97 -21.57
CA GLY A 69 5.19 17.10 -21.42
C GLY A 69 4.48 18.23 -20.69
N GLY A 70 5.21 19.29 -20.35
CA GLY A 70 4.72 20.31 -19.42
C GLY A 70 5.04 19.96 -17.95
N SER A 71 4.70 20.86 -17.04
CA SER A 71 4.94 20.70 -15.61
C SER A 71 3.79 21.32 -14.80
N GLY A 72 3.58 20.80 -13.58
CA GLY A 72 2.63 21.35 -12.62
C GLY A 72 1.18 21.04 -12.98
N HIS A 73 0.94 19.91 -13.65
CA HIS A 73 -0.40 19.48 -14.05
C HIS A 73 -1.27 19.15 -12.84
N ILE A 74 -2.57 19.38 -12.97
CA ILE A 74 -3.54 19.22 -11.88
C ILE A 74 -4.75 18.43 -12.42
N VAL A 75 -4.95 17.21 -11.92
CA VAL A 75 -6.10 16.36 -12.26
C VAL A 75 -6.80 15.98 -10.96
N ARG A 76 -7.86 16.70 -10.59
CA ARG A 76 -8.47 16.59 -9.24
C ARG A 76 -9.98 16.68 -9.29
N GLY A 77 -10.66 15.98 -8.39
CA GLY A 77 -12.11 16.11 -8.20
C GLY A 77 -12.91 15.64 -9.41
N ASN A 78 -12.41 14.72 -10.22
CA ASN A 78 -13.10 14.18 -11.39
C ASN A 78 -13.59 12.75 -11.14
N HIS A 79 -14.50 12.29 -11.99
CA HIS A 79 -14.83 10.88 -12.12
C HIS A 79 -14.38 10.33 -13.47
N PHE A 80 -13.79 9.14 -13.47
CA PHE A 80 -13.34 8.43 -14.66
C PHE A 80 -14.00 7.06 -14.79
N GLY A 81 -14.37 6.70 -16.02
CA GLY A 81 -15.03 5.43 -16.37
C GLY A 81 -16.52 5.44 -16.04
N LYS A 82 -17.15 4.27 -15.96
CA LYS A 82 -18.57 4.18 -15.59
C LYS A 82 -18.84 4.76 -14.21
N PHE A 83 -19.90 5.55 -14.10
CA PHE A 83 -20.35 6.14 -12.84
C PHE A 83 -21.11 5.14 -11.96
N ASN A 84 -21.80 4.20 -12.59
CA ASN A 84 -22.54 3.10 -11.97
C ASN A 84 -22.77 1.99 -13.01
N ASP A 85 -23.32 0.87 -12.57
CA ASP A 85 -23.54 -0.31 -13.41
C ASP A 85 -24.84 -0.26 -14.25
N THR A 86 -25.45 0.91 -14.38
CA THR A 86 -26.64 1.08 -15.25
C THR A 86 -26.22 1.37 -16.69
N ILE A 87 -27.14 1.16 -17.65
CA ILE A 87 -26.91 1.51 -19.07
C ILE A 87 -26.63 3.00 -19.30
N PHE A 88 -27.00 3.87 -18.35
CA PHE A 88 -26.75 5.30 -18.38
C PHE A 88 -25.52 5.71 -17.54
N GLY A 89 -24.77 4.74 -17.01
CA GLY A 89 -23.56 4.96 -16.22
C GLY A 89 -22.37 5.48 -17.04
N GLY A 90 -22.47 5.52 -18.37
CA GLY A 90 -21.39 5.91 -19.26
C GLY A 90 -20.60 4.71 -19.76
N SER A 91 -19.33 4.94 -20.12
CA SER A 91 -18.44 3.92 -20.66
C SER A 91 -17.10 3.94 -19.93
N ASP A 92 -16.48 2.77 -19.85
CA ASP A 92 -15.18 2.61 -19.20
C ASP A 92 -14.06 3.24 -20.06
N ASN A 93 -12.97 3.62 -19.42
CA ASN A 93 -11.75 3.98 -20.11
C ASN A 93 -10.82 2.78 -20.09
N ILE A 94 -9.95 2.65 -21.10
CA ILE A 94 -8.82 1.70 -20.99
C ILE A 94 -7.87 2.21 -19.90
N ASN A 95 -7.42 3.46 -20.02
CA ASN A 95 -6.64 4.16 -19.00
C ASN A 95 -7.35 5.44 -18.56
N ALA A 96 -7.52 5.65 -17.25
CA ALA A 96 -8.12 6.90 -16.78
C ALA A 96 -7.10 8.06 -16.80
N ILE A 97 -5.95 7.91 -16.15
CA ILE A 97 -4.90 8.94 -16.14
C ILE A 97 -3.55 8.31 -16.48
N TYR A 98 -2.89 8.83 -17.51
CA TYR A 98 -1.65 8.30 -18.05
C TYR A 98 -0.59 9.41 -18.13
N VAL A 99 0.43 9.34 -17.28
CA VAL A 99 1.59 10.24 -17.25
C VAL A 99 2.79 9.51 -17.83
N ASN A 100 3.47 10.11 -18.80
CA ASN A 100 4.62 9.51 -19.47
C ASN A 100 5.59 10.57 -20.00
N ALA A 101 6.64 10.13 -20.68
CA ALA A 101 7.66 10.95 -21.33
C ALA A 101 8.28 11.95 -20.33
N ASN A 102 8.07 13.26 -20.50
CA ASN A 102 8.74 14.29 -19.70
C ASN A 102 7.72 15.21 -19.00
N ALA A 103 6.53 14.71 -18.66
CA ALA A 103 5.60 15.47 -17.85
C ALA A 103 6.09 15.45 -16.40
N ASP A 104 6.33 16.62 -15.81
CA ASP A 104 6.82 16.77 -14.43
C ASP A 104 5.73 17.29 -13.49
N ASP A 105 5.89 17.07 -12.18
CA ASP A 105 5.05 17.66 -11.13
C ASP A 105 3.54 17.52 -11.38
N VAL A 106 3.07 16.29 -11.58
CA VAL A 106 1.65 15.99 -11.82
C VAL A 106 0.93 15.69 -10.51
N ASP A 107 -0.04 16.52 -10.16
CA ASP A 107 -0.93 16.29 -9.02
C ASP A 107 -2.20 15.58 -9.45
N ILE A 108 -2.32 14.30 -9.10
CA ILE A 108 -3.48 13.45 -9.31
C ILE A 108 -4.21 13.27 -7.97
N GLY A 109 -5.28 14.02 -7.80
CA GLY A 109 -6.06 14.04 -6.57
C GLY A 109 -5.58 15.09 -5.57
N GLY A 110 -5.65 14.76 -4.29
CA GLY A 110 -5.21 15.61 -3.18
C GLY A 110 -5.80 15.15 -1.85
N PHE A 111 -5.30 15.72 -0.76
CA PHE A 111 -5.74 15.36 0.61
C PHE A 111 -7.12 15.93 0.99
N ASP A 112 -7.55 17.01 0.34
CA ASP A 112 -8.91 17.52 0.52
C ASP A 112 -9.93 16.59 -0.14
N PRO A 113 -11.09 16.31 0.49
CA PRO A 113 -12.17 15.52 -0.14
C PRO A 113 -12.55 16.03 -1.54
N ALA A 114 -12.60 17.35 -1.74
CA ALA A 114 -12.97 17.95 -3.03
C ALA A 114 -11.95 17.70 -4.15
N ALA A 115 -10.72 17.30 -3.82
CA ALA A 115 -9.67 16.98 -4.77
C ALA A 115 -9.68 15.50 -5.23
N ARG A 116 -10.39 14.62 -4.52
CA ARG A 116 -10.46 13.18 -4.80
C ARG A 116 -10.95 12.89 -6.21
N ASN A 117 -10.17 12.14 -6.99
CA ASN A 117 -10.71 11.49 -8.17
C ASN A 117 -11.35 10.15 -7.78
N SER A 118 -12.44 9.81 -8.47
CA SER A 118 -13.02 8.46 -8.46
C SER A 118 -12.76 7.80 -9.81
N ILE A 119 -12.21 6.60 -9.80
CA ILE A 119 -11.72 5.91 -10.99
C ILE A 119 -12.30 4.51 -11.01
N ALA A 120 -13.33 4.33 -11.83
CA ALA A 120 -13.92 3.04 -12.15
C ALA A 120 -13.31 2.54 -13.47
N GLY A 121 -12.97 1.26 -13.54
CA GLY A 121 -12.23 0.65 -14.63
C GLY A 121 -13.02 -0.23 -15.55
N ASP A 122 -12.35 -0.74 -16.56
CA ASP A 122 -12.89 -1.79 -17.41
C ASP A 122 -12.62 -3.16 -16.76
N GLN A 123 -13.67 -3.90 -16.44
CA GLN A 123 -13.56 -5.25 -15.87
C GLN A 123 -13.17 -6.30 -16.92
N ASP A 124 -13.31 -6.00 -18.22
CA ASP A 124 -13.10 -6.95 -19.32
C ASP A 124 -12.12 -6.40 -20.38
N PRO A 125 -10.91 -5.94 -20.00
CA PRO A 125 -9.96 -5.50 -21.00
C PRO A 125 -9.54 -6.71 -21.84
N PRO A 126 -9.52 -6.62 -23.18
CA PRO A 126 -8.83 -7.60 -24.01
C PRO A 126 -7.40 -7.73 -23.48
N ALA A 127 -7.05 -8.95 -23.06
CA ALA A 127 -5.83 -9.32 -22.34
C ALA A 127 -4.68 -8.29 -22.39
N GLY A 128 -4.38 -7.66 -21.25
CA GLY A 128 -3.08 -7.03 -21.00
C GLY A 128 -3.03 -5.51 -20.87
N ASN A 129 -4.11 -4.77 -21.11
CA ASN A 129 -4.07 -3.29 -21.04
C ASN A 129 -5.26 -2.72 -20.27
N GLY A 130 -4.97 -2.01 -19.17
CA GLY A 130 -5.93 -1.13 -18.50
C GLY A 130 -5.42 -0.65 -17.15
N TYR A 131 -5.16 0.65 -17.03
CA TYR A 131 -4.63 1.30 -15.84
C TYR A 131 -5.64 2.30 -15.26
N GLY A 132 -5.90 2.24 -13.96
CA GLY A 132 -6.57 3.36 -13.29
C GLY A 132 -5.69 4.61 -13.38
N ILE A 133 -4.48 4.50 -12.84
CA ILE A 133 -3.45 5.52 -12.97
C ILE A 133 -2.15 4.86 -13.39
N TYR A 134 -1.51 5.43 -14.40
CA TYR A 134 -0.15 5.09 -14.81
C TYR A 134 0.73 6.33 -14.64
N ILE A 135 1.80 6.21 -13.87
CA ILE A 135 2.86 7.21 -13.77
C ILE A 135 4.17 6.59 -14.25
N GLY A 136 4.75 7.15 -15.30
CA GLY A 136 6.00 6.67 -15.89
C GLY A 136 6.67 7.74 -16.73
N GLY A 137 7.63 7.33 -17.56
CA GLY A 137 8.53 8.24 -18.24
C GLY A 137 9.67 8.70 -17.33
N ASN A 138 10.35 9.77 -17.74
CA ASN A 138 11.49 10.35 -17.02
C ASN A 138 11.11 11.54 -16.13
N GLY A 139 9.82 11.91 -16.13
CA GLY A 139 9.33 12.99 -15.29
C GLY A 139 9.17 12.53 -13.84
N ASN A 140 9.40 13.45 -12.91
CA ASN A 140 9.46 13.14 -11.47
C ASN A 140 8.53 14.06 -10.66
N GLY A 141 8.48 13.82 -9.34
CA GLY A 141 7.79 14.70 -8.39
C GLY A 141 6.27 14.62 -8.47
N HIS A 142 5.72 13.49 -8.93
CA HIS A 142 4.27 13.37 -9.02
C HIS A 142 3.64 13.08 -7.66
N LEU A 143 2.46 13.64 -7.44
CA LEU A 143 1.63 13.36 -6.27
C LEU A 143 0.39 12.61 -6.71
N VAL A 144 0.22 11.37 -6.22
CA VAL A 144 -1.02 10.61 -6.36
C VAL A 144 -1.63 10.49 -4.99
N ALA A 145 -2.64 11.31 -4.68
CA ALA A 145 -3.18 11.40 -3.33
C ALA A 145 -4.70 11.33 -3.24
N GLY A 146 -5.20 10.61 -2.24
CA GLY A 146 -6.61 10.67 -1.83
C GLY A 146 -7.61 10.18 -2.89
N ASN A 147 -7.20 9.34 -3.84
CA ASN A 147 -8.05 8.84 -4.91
C ASN A 147 -8.80 7.55 -4.52
N LEU A 148 -9.94 7.29 -5.17
CA LEU A 148 -10.62 5.98 -5.17
C LEU A 148 -10.33 5.30 -6.51
N ILE A 149 -9.65 4.16 -6.47
CA ILE A 149 -9.14 3.48 -7.67
C ILE A 149 -9.64 2.04 -7.72
N GLY A 150 -10.41 1.73 -8.76
CA GLY A 150 -11.00 0.41 -9.03
C GLY A 150 -12.38 0.21 -8.39
N THR A 151 -13.03 1.30 -7.98
CA THR A 151 -14.37 1.29 -7.41
C THR A 151 -15.27 2.29 -8.11
N PHE A 152 -16.58 2.07 -8.02
CA PHE A 152 -17.55 3.16 -8.26
C PHE A 152 -17.37 4.30 -7.22
N PRO A 153 -17.97 5.48 -7.45
CA PRO A 153 -17.85 6.64 -6.54
C PRO A 153 -18.18 6.36 -5.07
N ASN A 154 -19.00 5.33 -4.79
CA ASN A 154 -19.33 4.93 -3.42
C ASN A 154 -18.12 4.36 -2.64
N GLY A 155 -17.04 3.95 -3.31
CA GLY A 155 -15.83 3.39 -2.69
C GLY A 155 -15.98 1.96 -2.16
N ASN A 156 -17.15 1.34 -2.31
CA ASN A 156 -17.51 0.05 -1.69
C ASN A 156 -17.98 -1.00 -2.71
N SER A 157 -18.20 -0.61 -3.96
CA SER A 157 -18.56 -1.49 -5.06
C SER A 157 -17.41 -1.52 -6.06
N ALA A 158 -16.86 -2.70 -6.29
CA ALA A 158 -15.72 -2.90 -7.19
C ALA A 158 -16.15 -2.71 -8.65
N HIS A 159 -15.30 -2.01 -9.38
CA HIS A 159 -15.32 -1.88 -10.84
C HIS A 159 -13.87 -1.58 -11.25
N GLY A 160 -13.03 -2.62 -11.17
CA GLY A 160 -11.59 -2.49 -11.21
C GLY A 160 -11.00 -2.47 -12.61
N HIS A 161 -9.72 -2.10 -12.67
CA HIS A 161 -8.86 -2.27 -13.83
C HIS A 161 -8.03 -3.55 -13.71
N GLN A 162 -7.27 -3.88 -14.77
CA GLN A 162 -6.22 -4.89 -14.66
C GLN A 162 -5.14 -4.46 -13.65
N VAL A 163 -4.74 -3.19 -13.67
CA VAL A 163 -3.86 -2.60 -12.66
C VAL A 163 -4.48 -1.30 -12.17
N GLY A 164 -4.71 -1.18 -10.86
CA GLY A 164 -5.25 0.04 -10.27
C GLY A 164 -4.29 1.20 -10.43
N LEU A 165 -3.06 1.04 -9.92
CA LEU A 165 -2.01 2.04 -9.96
C LEU A 165 -0.67 1.41 -10.39
N ARG A 166 -0.05 1.95 -11.44
CA ARG A 166 1.29 1.56 -11.90
C ARG A 166 2.27 2.72 -11.75
N VAL A 167 3.35 2.47 -11.01
CA VAL A 167 4.40 3.45 -10.67
C VAL A 167 5.71 3.01 -11.29
N GLU A 168 6.04 3.56 -12.46
CA GLU A 168 7.29 3.31 -13.17
C GLU A 168 8.32 4.43 -13.01
N SER A 169 7.90 5.66 -12.73
CA SER A 169 8.83 6.77 -12.48
C SER A 169 9.32 6.77 -11.04
N ASP A 170 10.36 7.55 -10.80
CA ASP A 170 11.02 7.68 -9.50
C ASP A 170 10.52 8.93 -8.75
N LEU A 171 10.84 9.03 -7.46
CA LEU A 171 10.65 10.26 -6.66
C LEU A 171 9.19 10.74 -6.61
N ASN A 172 8.23 9.82 -6.59
CA ASN A 172 6.81 10.14 -6.46
C ASN A 172 6.33 10.02 -5.01
N VAL A 173 5.24 10.72 -4.72
CA VAL A 173 4.48 10.57 -3.47
C VAL A 173 3.13 9.94 -3.79
N ILE A 174 2.92 8.71 -3.34
CA ILE A 174 1.66 7.97 -3.46
C ILE A 174 1.04 7.86 -2.07
N ALA A 175 0.01 8.66 -1.79
CA ALA A 175 -0.48 8.82 -0.42
C ALA A 175 -2.00 8.70 -0.26
N GLN A 176 -2.45 7.97 0.76
CA GLN A 176 -3.86 7.93 1.18
C GLN A 176 -4.87 7.56 0.08
N ASN A 177 -4.45 6.78 -0.91
CA ASN A 177 -5.36 6.26 -1.93
C ASN A 177 -6.09 5.01 -1.42
N VAL A 178 -7.32 4.80 -1.87
CA VAL A 178 -8.01 3.51 -1.76
C VAL A 178 -7.86 2.80 -3.11
N VAL A 179 -7.23 1.63 -3.12
CA VAL A 179 -6.96 0.86 -4.35
C VAL A 179 -7.52 -0.55 -4.20
N SER A 180 -8.69 -0.78 -4.77
CA SER A 180 -9.50 -1.97 -4.46
C SER A 180 -10.30 -2.44 -5.67
N GLY A 181 -10.67 -3.73 -5.70
CA GLY A 181 -11.47 -4.29 -6.78
C GLY A 181 -10.73 -4.54 -8.11
N ASN A 182 -9.42 -4.34 -8.18
CA ASN A 182 -8.58 -4.52 -9.37
C ASN A 182 -8.00 -5.95 -9.44
N VAL A 183 -7.45 -6.35 -10.60
CA VAL A 183 -6.67 -7.60 -10.64
C VAL A 183 -5.37 -7.41 -9.85
N ILE A 184 -4.59 -6.37 -10.14
CA ILE A 184 -3.47 -5.95 -9.30
C ILE A 184 -3.81 -4.57 -8.74
N GLY A 185 -3.76 -4.40 -7.42
CA GLY A 185 -3.97 -3.10 -6.80
C GLY A 185 -2.91 -2.11 -7.26
N MET A 186 -1.65 -2.39 -6.89
CA MET A 186 -0.52 -1.50 -7.19
C MET A 186 0.70 -2.26 -7.73
N GLN A 187 1.38 -1.67 -8.71
CA GLN A 187 2.69 -2.12 -9.18
C GLN A 187 3.71 -0.99 -9.00
N VAL A 188 4.85 -1.29 -8.40
CA VAL A 188 5.97 -0.37 -8.22
C VAL A 188 7.17 -0.92 -8.98
N LEU A 189 7.71 -0.11 -9.88
CA LEU A 189 8.83 -0.40 -10.77
C LEU A 189 9.89 0.70 -10.72
N GLY A 190 9.50 1.93 -10.36
CA GLY A 190 10.43 3.01 -10.07
C GLY A 190 11.01 2.93 -8.65
N SER A 191 12.01 3.75 -8.41
CA SER A 191 12.78 3.86 -7.16
C SER A 191 12.46 5.15 -6.40
N ASP A 192 12.92 5.23 -5.14
CA ASP A 192 12.84 6.44 -4.33
C ASP A 192 11.41 7.01 -4.16
N ASN A 193 10.38 6.16 -4.25
CA ASN A 193 9.00 6.58 -4.07
C ASN A 193 8.60 6.51 -2.60
N LEU A 194 7.86 7.51 -2.14
CA LEU A 194 7.15 7.46 -0.86
C LEU A 194 5.74 6.92 -1.10
N VAL A 195 5.47 5.73 -0.58
CA VAL A 195 4.16 5.07 -0.62
C VAL A 195 3.59 5.08 0.79
N SER A 196 2.70 6.03 1.12
CA SER A 196 2.28 6.25 2.50
C SER A 196 0.76 6.24 2.73
N GLY A 197 0.32 5.51 3.75
CA GLY A 197 -1.07 5.55 4.21
C GLY A 197 -2.12 5.05 3.20
N ASN A 198 -1.71 4.34 2.16
CA ASN A 198 -2.62 3.78 1.16
C ASN A 198 -3.39 2.60 1.76
N ARG A 199 -4.60 2.40 1.26
CA ARG A 199 -5.55 1.36 1.70
C ARG A 199 -5.89 0.47 0.52
N ILE A 200 -5.38 -0.76 0.51
CA ILE A 200 -5.40 -1.65 -0.65
C ILE A 200 -6.15 -2.94 -0.31
N GLY A 201 -7.18 -3.25 -1.12
CA GLY A 201 -8.04 -4.44 -0.94
C GLY A 201 -9.19 -4.23 0.05
N VAL A 202 -9.43 -2.98 0.47
CA VAL A 202 -10.47 -2.60 1.45
C VAL A 202 -11.54 -1.70 0.85
N LYS A 203 -12.74 -1.78 1.40
CA LYS A 203 -13.80 -0.79 1.17
C LYS A 203 -13.40 0.58 1.68
N ALA A 204 -13.85 1.65 1.03
CA ALA A 204 -13.65 3.01 1.51
C ALA A 204 -14.13 3.20 2.95
N PHE A 205 -15.27 2.60 3.30
CA PHE A 205 -15.79 2.52 4.66
C PHE A 205 -16.61 1.24 4.83
N ALA A 206 -16.74 0.76 6.06
CA ALA A 206 -17.68 -0.31 6.39
C ALA A 206 -18.53 0.13 7.59
N PHE A 207 -19.84 -0.02 7.46
CA PHE A 207 -20.76 0.11 8.59
C PHE A 207 -21.19 -1.26 9.04
N CYS A 208 -21.29 -1.43 10.34
CA CYS A 208 -22.03 -2.53 10.93
C CYS A 208 -22.63 -2.04 12.24
N LEU A 209 -23.95 -2.20 12.38
CA LEU A 209 -24.64 -1.99 13.65
C LEU A 209 -24.71 -3.34 14.36
N PRO A 210 -24.28 -3.44 15.64
CA PRO A 210 -24.31 -4.69 16.37
C PRO A 210 -25.69 -5.39 16.30
N PRO A 211 -25.75 -6.74 16.20
CA PRO A 211 -24.64 -7.69 16.28
C PRO A 211 -24.13 -8.12 14.87
N CYS A 212 -23.08 -7.49 14.35
CA CYS A 212 -22.33 -8.03 13.21
C CYS A 212 -20.83 -7.73 13.33
N VAL A 213 -20.05 -8.35 12.46
CA VAL A 213 -18.66 -7.96 12.17
C VAL A 213 -18.70 -7.15 10.87
N PRO A 214 -18.22 -5.90 10.84
CA PRO A 214 -18.19 -5.12 9.60
C PRO A 214 -17.36 -5.83 8.54
N ASP A 215 -17.90 -5.89 7.33
CA ASP A 215 -17.19 -6.42 6.17
C ASP A 215 -16.37 -5.31 5.50
N TYR A 216 -15.07 -5.32 5.78
CA TYR A 216 -14.09 -4.38 5.24
C TYR A 216 -13.54 -4.78 3.87
N ALA A 217 -13.78 -6.00 3.41
CA ALA A 217 -13.11 -6.56 2.24
C ALA A 217 -13.64 -5.97 0.94
N LEU A 218 -12.73 -5.53 0.06
CA LEU A 218 -13.00 -5.25 -1.34
C LEU A 218 -11.79 -5.71 -2.16
N PRO A 219 -11.62 -7.04 -2.31
CA PRO A 219 -10.36 -7.65 -2.73
C PRO A 219 -9.89 -7.10 -4.08
N ASN A 220 -8.59 -6.80 -4.18
CA ASN A 220 -7.90 -7.00 -5.45
C ASN A 220 -7.51 -8.48 -5.57
N ALA A 221 -7.08 -8.94 -6.74
CA ALA A 221 -6.44 -10.26 -6.82
C ALA A 221 -5.10 -10.26 -6.09
N ASN A 222 -4.20 -9.31 -6.40
CA ASN A 222 -2.99 -9.02 -5.63
C ASN A 222 -3.05 -7.60 -5.07
N GLY A 223 -2.56 -7.38 -3.85
CA GLY A 223 -2.50 -6.05 -3.24
C GLY A 223 -1.47 -5.15 -3.94
N ALA A 224 -0.19 -5.31 -3.61
CA ALA A 224 0.91 -4.56 -4.19
C ALA A 224 2.09 -5.45 -4.56
N LEU A 225 2.75 -5.12 -5.67
CA LEU A 225 3.89 -5.83 -6.24
C LEU A 225 5.05 -4.85 -6.48
N VAL A 226 6.21 -5.11 -5.90
CA VAL A 226 7.44 -4.30 -6.09
C VAL A 226 8.40 -5.11 -6.96
N TYR A 227 8.65 -4.64 -8.18
CA TYR A 227 9.39 -5.37 -9.20
C TYR A 227 10.90 -5.13 -9.14
N ALA A 228 11.68 -6.01 -9.77
CA ALA A 228 13.12 -5.87 -9.92
C ALA A 228 13.50 -4.47 -10.43
N GLY A 229 14.45 -3.83 -9.76
CA GLY A 229 14.91 -2.47 -10.06
C GLY A 229 14.14 -1.35 -9.35
N ALA A 230 13.00 -1.63 -8.71
CA ALA A 230 12.36 -0.68 -7.80
C ALA A 230 13.10 -0.69 -6.46
N ASN A 231 14.06 0.22 -6.30
CA ASN A 231 14.89 0.30 -5.12
C ASN A 231 14.51 1.48 -4.23
N ASP A 232 14.90 1.41 -2.96
CA ASP A 232 14.88 2.55 -2.05
C ASP A 232 13.49 3.21 -1.90
N ASN A 233 12.41 2.44 -2.11
CA ASN A 233 11.06 2.94 -1.87
C ASN A 233 10.72 2.84 -0.38
N ASP A 234 10.05 3.86 0.14
CA ASP A 234 9.56 3.91 1.51
C ASP A 234 8.06 3.61 1.55
N PHE A 235 7.72 2.41 2.04
CA PHE A 235 6.36 2.05 2.36
C PHE A 235 6.09 2.41 3.82
N ASP A 236 5.29 3.44 4.05
CA ASP A 236 4.97 3.93 5.39
C ASP A 236 3.48 3.82 5.71
N ASN A 237 3.13 3.08 6.76
CA ASN A 237 1.78 3.02 7.33
C ASN A 237 0.66 2.65 6.31
N ASN A 238 0.98 1.87 5.28
CA ASN A 238 -0.03 1.37 4.35
C ASN A 238 -0.83 0.22 4.98
N GLN A 239 -2.07 0.05 4.56
CA GLN A 239 -2.90 -1.11 4.86
C GLN A 239 -3.12 -1.93 3.59
N LEU A 240 -2.69 -3.18 3.59
CA LEU A 240 -2.89 -4.12 2.48
C LEU A 240 -3.57 -5.38 3.02
N ALA A 241 -4.87 -5.49 2.81
CA ALA A 241 -5.64 -6.53 3.47
C ALA A 241 -6.79 -7.05 2.62
N TRP A 242 -7.21 -8.29 2.90
CA TRP A 242 -8.30 -8.98 2.22
C TRP A 242 -8.15 -9.08 0.70
N ASN A 243 -6.93 -9.08 0.17
CA ASN A 243 -6.70 -9.41 -1.23
C ASN A 243 -6.91 -10.91 -1.45
N SER A 244 -7.42 -11.30 -2.62
CA SER A 244 -7.77 -12.70 -2.90
C SER A 244 -6.55 -13.59 -3.15
N TYR A 245 -5.36 -13.01 -3.20
CA TYR A 245 -4.08 -13.71 -3.23
C TYR A 245 -3.12 -13.11 -2.19
N SER A 246 -2.06 -12.43 -2.61
CA SER A 246 -1.05 -11.87 -1.70
C SER A 246 -1.28 -10.39 -1.39
N GLY A 247 -0.81 -9.95 -0.21
CA GLY A 247 -0.84 -8.57 0.24
C GLY A 247 0.24 -7.72 -0.44
N LEU A 248 1.49 -7.89 -0.02
CA LEU A 248 2.66 -7.21 -0.55
C LEU A 248 3.72 -8.24 -0.95
N ILE A 249 4.13 -8.23 -2.21
CA ILE A 249 5.23 -9.05 -2.72
C ILE A 249 6.36 -8.13 -3.19
N ILE A 250 7.58 -8.43 -2.79
CA ILE A 250 8.80 -7.80 -3.30
C ILE A 250 9.55 -8.85 -4.11
N TYR A 251 9.83 -8.55 -5.38
CA TYR A 251 10.52 -9.46 -6.29
C TYR A 251 12.05 -9.33 -6.18
N PRO A 252 12.80 -10.41 -6.48
CA PRO A 252 14.26 -10.37 -6.55
C PRO A 252 14.78 -9.21 -7.41
N GLY A 253 15.85 -8.57 -6.94
CA GLY A 253 16.44 -7.38 -7.55
C GLY A 253 15.78 -6.05 -7.15
N ALA A 254 14.77 -6.05 -6.28
CA ALA A 254 14.24 -4.85 -5.62
C ALA A 254 14.87 -4.71 -4.23
N LEU A 255 15.71 -3.70 -4.03
CA LEU A 255 16.60 -3.57 -2.88
C LEU A 255 16.29 -2.30 -2.08
N GLY A 256 16.65 -2.26 -0.80
CA GLY A 256 16.54 -1.05 0.02
C GLY A 256 15.11 -0.57 0.28
N ASN A 257 14.10 -1.40 0.01
CA ASN A 257 12.70 -1.01 0.19
C ASN A 257 12.33 -1.11 1.68
N THR A 258 12.08 0.04 2.29
CA THR A 258 11.74 0.16 3.71
C THR A 258 10.25 -0.09 3.92
N LEU A 259 9.90 -0.89 4.94
CA LEU A 259 8.53 -1.13 5.34
C LEU A 259 8.36 -0.73 6.81
N SER A 260 7.78 0.44 7.04
CA SER A 260 7.54 1.00 8.37
C SER A 260 6.04 1.08 8.68
N GLY A 261 5.60 0.48 9.78
CA GLY A 261 4.21 0.56 10.26
C GLY A 261 3.16 -0.03 9.31
N ASN A 262 3.55 -0.76 8.27
CA ASN A 262 2.62 -1.32 7.30
C ASN A 262 1.79 -2.44 7.92
N ARG A 263 0.48 -2.38 7.69
CA ARG A 263 -0.48 -3.37 8.16
C ARG A 263 -0.87 -4.28 7.01
N VAL A 264 -0.17 -5.41 6.89
CA VAL A 264 -0.42 -6.39 5.83
C VAL A 264 -0.98 -7.67 6.44
N HIS A 265 -2.27 -7.92 6.25
CA HIS A 265 -2.99 -8.96 7.01
C HIS A 265 -4.23 -9.48 6.27
N ASP A 266 -4.76 -10.62 6.70
CA ASP A 266 -5.99 -11.24 6.17
C ASP A 266 -6.02 -11.38 4.63
N ASN A 267 -4.86 -11.47 3.99
CA ASN A 267 -4.76 -11.84 2.57
C ASN A 267 -4.83 -13.36 2.44
N THR A 268 -5.34 -13.85 1.32
CA THR A 268 -5.70 -15.27 1.17
C THR A 268 -4.49 -16.20 1.18
N SER A 269 -3.37 -15.79 0.57
CA SER A 269 -2.18 -16.62 0.41
C SER A 269 -1.04 -16.15 1.33
N LEU A 270 -0.40 -15.04 0.99
CA LEU A 270 0.75 -14.48 1.69
C LEU A 270 0.48 -13.04 2.07
N ASN A 271 0.89 -12.64 3.26
CA ASN A 271 0.75 -11.23 3.66
C ASN A 271 1.91 -10.42 3.10
N LEU A 272 3.13 -10.70 3.55
CA LEU A 272 4.36 -10.05 3.10
C LEU A 272 5.33 -11.13 2.65
N ASP A 273 5.82 -11.02 1.41
CA ASP A 273 6.63 -12.06 0.75
C ASP A 273 7.82 -11.44 0.00
N LEU A 274 9.04 -11.93 0.30
CA LEU A 274 10.27 -11.60 -0.47
C LEU A 274 10.46 -12.52 -1.69
N ARG A 275 9.45 -13.36 -1.96
CA ARG A 275 9.12 -14.05 -3.21
C ARG A 275 10.04 -15.20 -3.63
N ASN A 276 11.30 -15.18 -3.27
CA ASN A 276 12.24 -16.24 -3.60
C ASN A 276 12.93 -16.78 -2.34
N PRO A 277 12.55 -17.97 -1.85
CA PRO A 277 11.39 -18.78 -2.29
C PRO A 277 10.05 -18.08 -2.01
N ALA A 278 8.95 -18.59 -2.57
CA ALA A 278 7.63 -18.05 -2.24
C ALA A 278 7.19 -18.49 -0.83
N GLY A 279 6.73 -17.54 -0.02
CA GLY A 279 6.45 -17.72 1.40
C GLY A 279 7.70 -17.46 2.24
N MET A 280 7.62 -17.76 3.54
CA MET A 280 8.69 -17.43 4.49
C MET A 280 10.07 -17.93 4.05
N ASN A 281 10.99 -16.99 3.88
CA ASN A 281 12.39 -17.22 3.57
C ASN A 281 13.12 -17.84 4.77
N PRO A 282 14.16 -18.65 4.54
CA PRO A 282 14.93 -19.25 5.63
C PRO A 282 15.75 -18.19 6.38
N ILE A 283 16.01 -18.42 7.69
CA ILE A 283 17.05 -17.67 8.39
C ILE A 283 18.41 -18.23 7.99
N ASP A 284 19.16 -17.51 7.18
CA ASP A 284 20.44 -17.96 6.63
C ASP A 284 21.51 -16.86 6.62
N GLY A 285 22.60 -17.05 5.88
CA GLY A 285 23.69 -16.08 5.78
C GLY A 285 23.34 -14.87 4.90
N ASP A 286 22.65 -13.87 5.45
CA ASP A 286 22.13 -12.67 4.74
C ASP A 286 23.12 -11.50 4.62
N GLY A 287 24.39 -11.72 4.97
CA GLY A 287 25.43 -10.73 4.76
C GLY A 287 25.66 -10.46 3.27
N PRO A 288 25.95 -9.21 2.86
CA PRO A 288 26.24 -8.92 1.45
C PRO A 288 27.45 -9.76 1.03
N GLY A 289 27.22 -10.69 0.09
CA GLY A 289 28.28 -11.50 -0.49
C GLY A 289 29.29 -10.64 -1.26
N LEU A 290 30.35 -11.26 -1.77
CA LEU A 290 31.35 -10.57 -2.59
C LEU A 290 30.78 -9.93 -3.87
N THR A 291 29.62 -10.42 -4.33
CA THR A 291 28.94 -9.97 -5.55
C THR A 291 27.77 -9.03 -5.27
N GLY A 292 27.51 -8.67 -4.00
CA GLY A 292 26.34 -7.88 -3.60
C GLY A 292 25.11 -8.73 -3.32
N CYS A 293 23.93 -8.09 -3.32
CA CYS A 293 22.63 -8.72 -3.09
C CYS A 293 21.83 -8.85 -4.40
N GLU A 294 21.26 -10.02 -4.66
CA GLU A 294 20.39 -10.27 -5.83
C GLU A 294 18.93 -10.51 -5.43
N GLU A 295 18.68 -10.97 -4.21
CA GLU A 295 17.33 -11.24 -3.70
C GLU A 295 16.64 -9.96 -3.19
N ALA A 296 15.31 -10.04 -3.11
CA ALA A 296 14.47 -8.94 -2.64
C ALA A 296 14.94 -8.47 -1.25
N ASN A 297 15.18 -7.18 -1.09
CA ASN A 297 15.70 -6.60 0.16
C ASN A 297 16.92 -7.38 0.72
N CYS A 298 17.85 -7.80 -0.13
CA CYS A 298 19.02 -8.57 0.29
C CYS A 298 18.71 -9.87 1.08
N ASP A 299 17.49 -10.40 0.95
CA ASP A 299 17.00 -11.51 1.78
C ASP A 299 17.17 -11.24 3.29
N GLN A 300 16.87 -10.01 3.72
CA GLN A 300 16.98 -9.60 5.12
C GLN A 300 16.29 -10.61 6.03
N ASN A 301 17.03 -11.15 7.00
CA ASN A 301 16.47 -12.08 7.99
C ASN A 301 15.45 -11.37 8.89
N PHE A 302 14.34 -12.07 9.20
CA PHE A 302 13.35 -11.63 10.19
C PHE A 302 13.74 -12.02 11.63
N PRO A 303 13.19 -11.34 12.65
CA PRO A 303 13.41 -11.71 14.05
C PRO A 303 12.82 -13.08 14.40
N THR A 304 13.49 -13.87 15.24
CA THR A 304 12.89 -15.04 15.90
C THR A 304 12.28 -14.61 17.24
N LEU A 305 10.97 -14.82 17.41
CA LEU A 305 10.25 -14.50 18.64
C LEU A 305 10.23 -15.71 19.59
N GLY A 306 10.63 -15.49 20.84
CA GLY A 306 10.63 -16.52 21.89
C GLY A 306 9.37 -16.51 22.74
N SER A 307 8.92 -15.33 23.18
CA SER A 307 7.70 -15.17 23.97
C SER A 307 7.08 -13.79 23.79
N ALA A 308 5.76 -13.71 23.98
CA ALA A 308 5.05 -12.45 24.15
C ALA A 308 4.05 -12.59 25.29
N THR A 309 4.22 -11.80 26.35
CA THR A 309 3.45 -11.94 27.59
C THR A 309 3.05 -10.59 28.18
N GLY A 310 1.94 -10.56 28.92
CA GLY A 310 1.56 -9.37 29.69
C GLY A 310 0.06 -9.23 29.93
N VAL A 311 -0.40 -7.98 29.96
CA VAL A 311 -1.77 -7.60 30.28
C VAL A 311 -2.55 -7.26 28.99
N ARG A 312 -3.81 -6.80 29.13
CA ARG A 312 -4.74 -6.66 28.00
C ARG A 312 -4.25 -5.72 26.90
N TYR A 313 -3.56 -4.63 27.25
CA TYR A 313 -3.18 -3.58 26.29
C TYR A 313 -1.67 -3.32 26.24
N GLU A 314 -0.90 -3.99 27.09
CA GLU A 314 0.54 -3.78 27.26
C GLU A 314 1.20 -5.11 27.57
N GLY A 315 2.42 -5.32 27.07
CA GLY A 315 3.18 -6.54 27.33
C GLY A 315 4.65 -6.39 27.02
N ARG A 316 5.36 -7.52 27.01
CA ARG A 316 6.77 -7.62 26.63
C ARG A 316 6.96 -8.70 25.59
N VAL A 317 7.89 -8.47 24.67
CA VAL A 317 8.31 -9.44 23.65
C VAL A 317 9.79 -9.73 23.84
N GLN A 318 10.11 -11.02 23.91
CA GLN A 318 11.47 -11.52 23.97
C GLN A 318 11.80 -12.27 22.67
N GLY A 319 13.00 -12.07 22.16
CA GLY A 319 13.45 -12.72 20.95
C GLY A 319 14.90 -12.40 20.59
N SER A 320 15.27 -12.77 19.38
CA SER A 320 16.59 -12.49 18.83
C SER A 320 16.53 -12.25 17.33
N LEU A 321 17.48 -11.49 16.81
CA LEU A 321 17.75 -11.34 15.38
C LEU A 321 19.10 -12.00 15.08
N SER A 322 19.15 -12.84 14.05
CA SER A 322 20.37 -13.45 13.52
C SER A 322 20.54 -12.98 12.09
N THR A 323 21.41 -12.01 11.87
CA THR A 323 21.57 -11.28 10.59
C THR A 323 23.00 -10.75 10.45
N ALA A 324 23.35 -10.11 9.35
CA ALA A 324 24.62 -9.40 9.18
C ALA A 324 24.93 -8.41 10.33
N ASN A 325 26.20 -8.03 10.49
CA ASN A 325 26.55 -7.05 11.53
C ASN A 325 26.00 -5.67 11.15
N GLY A 326 25.34 -4.99 12.10
CA GLY A 326 24.76 -3.67 11.85
C GLY A 326 23.69 -3.29 12.86
N GLU A 327 23.12 -2.10 12.67
CA GLU A 327 21.94 -1.64 13.40
C GLU A 327 20.67 -1.99 12.60
N TYR A 328 19.65 -2.45 13.33
CA TYR A 328 18.37 -2.89 12.78
C TYR A 328 17.23 -2.32 13.58
N ARG A 329 16.22 -1.80 12.87
CA ARG A 329 14.91 -1.47 13.45
C ARG A 329 14.04 -2.71 13.42
N ILE A 330 13.56 -3.14 14.60
CA ILE A 330 12.58 -4.21 14.73
C ILE A 330 11.22 -3.60 15.01
N GLU A 331 10.22 -3.97 14.22
CA GLU A 331 8.83 -3.54 14.40
C GLU A 331 7.95 -4.71 14.80
N PHE A 332 7.07 -4.49 15.78
CA PHE A 332 6.18 -5.53 16.31
C PHE A 332 4.74 -5.27 15.91
N TYR A 333 4.04 -6.35 15.57
CA TYR A 333 2.66 -6.29 15.12
C TYR A 333 1.80 -7.35 15.78
N ARG A 334 0.51 -7.05 15.95
CA ARG A 334 -0.51 -8.02 16.35
C ARG A 334 -1.25 -8.55 15.12
N GLY A 335 -1.34 -9.86 15.01
CA GLY A 335 -2.17 -10.59 14.04
C GLY A 335 -3.34 -11.35 14.70
N SER A 336 -4.30 -11.75 13.89
CA SER A 336 -5.45 -12.60 14.25
C SER A 336 -5.10 -14.10 14.25
N SER A 337 -4.15 -14.51 13.41
CA SER A 337 -3.68 -15.89 13.26
C SER A 337 -2.24 -15.95 12.74
N CYS A 338 -1.56 -17.08 12.96
CA CYS A 338 -0.37 -17.44 12.21
C CYS A 338 -0.79 -18.04 10.85
N GLY A 339 -0.35 -17.41 9.77
CA GLY A 339 -0.58 -17.83 8.40
C GLY A 339 0.32 -18.98 7.97
N VAL A 340 0.37 -19.23 6.65
CA VAL A 340 1.22 -20.27 6.05
C VAL A 340 2.69 -20.03 6.40
N GLY A 341 3.43 -21.08 6.76
CA GLY A 341 4.83 -20.98 7.20
C GLY A 341 5.01 -20.37 8.61
N GLY A 342 3.92 -20.00 9.29
CA GLY A 342 3.96 -19.37 10.61
C GLY A 342 3.96 -17.84 10.59
N GLN A 343 3.99 -17.21 9.41
CA GLN A 343 3.97 -15.74 9.29
C GLN A 343 2.68 -15.18 9.90
N GLY A 344 2.79 -14.34 10.94
CA GLY A 344 1.65 -13.57 11.41
C GLY A 344 1.41 -12.38 10.49
N GLY A 345 0.21 -12.20 9.95
CA GLY A 345 -0.13 -10.91 9.34
C GLY A 345 -0.16 -9.81 10.40
N GLY A 346 0.33 -8.61 10.07
CA GLY A 346 0.38 -7.48 11.00
C GLY A 346 -0.86 -6.59 10.88
N SER A 347 -1.88 -6.79 11.72
CA SER A 347 -3.12 -5.97 11.67
C SER A 347 -3.04 -4.68 12.50
N ILE A 348 -2.18 -4.66 13.53
CA ILE A 348 -1.99 -3.52 14.44
C ILE A 348 -0.50 -3.39 14.73
N PHE A 349 0.06 -2.19 14.52
CA PHE A 349 1.42 -1.85 14.93
C PHE A 349 1.49 -1.65 16.46
N LEU A 350 2.50 -2.23 17.11
CA LEU A 350 2.62 -2.29 18.57
C LEU A 350 3.81 -1.53 19.13
N GLY A 351 4.69 -1.03 18.26
CA GLY A 351 5.93 -0.34 18.61
C GLY A 351 7.12 -0.88 17.85
N ALA A 352 8.27 -0.23 18.07
CA ALA A 352 9.53 -0.58 17.45
C ALA A 352 10.70 -0.40 18.42
N THR A 353 11.80 -1.09 18.15
CA THR A 353 13.06 -0.97 18.88
C THR A 353 14.24 -1.01 17.92
N HIS A 354 15.41 -0.54 18.34
CA HIS A 354 16.65 -0.71 17.60
C HIS A 354 17.54 -1.73 18.31
N VAL A 355 18.15 -2.62 17.54
CA VAL A 355 19.11 -3.60 18.04
C VAL A 355 20.37 -3.55 17.20
N VAL A 356 21.50 -3.93 17.79
CA VAL A 356 22.78 -4.01 17.09
C VAL A 356 23.20 -5.47 17.02
N ALA A 357 23.13 -6.06 15.82
CA ALA A 357 23.65 -7.39 15.57
C ALA A 357 25.17 -7.33 15.44
N SER A 358 25.86 -8.18 16.19
CA SER A 358 27.32 -8.23 16.22
C SER A 358 27.84 -9.66 16.36
N GLY A 359 29.12 -9.86 16.07
CA GLY A 359 29.79 -11.17 16.16
C GLY A 359 29.75 -12.01 14.89
N GLY A 360 29.18 -11.48 13.80
CA GLY A 360 29.23 -12.11 12.48
C GLY A 360 30.58 -11.93 11.77
N SER A 361 30.82 -12.76 10.75
CA SER A 361 31.99 -12.72 9.88
C SER A 361 31.56 -12.89 8.42
N LEU A 362 32.25 -12.23 7.50
CA LEU A 362 32.07 -12.46 6.06
C LEU A 362 32.77 -13.75 5.58
N PHE A 363 33.84 -14.17 6.27
CA PHE A 363 34.64 -15.34 5.90
C PHE A 363 35.10 -16.14 7.13
N PRO A 364 34.59 -17.37 7.34
CA PRO A 364 33.39 -17.94 6.70
C PRO A 364 32.14 -17.09 7.01
N PRO A 365 31.10 -17.11 6.15
CA PRO A 365 29.87 -16.37 6.37
C PRO A 365 29.17 -16.90 7.63
N ILE A 366 29.07 -16.04 8.64
CA ILE A 366 28.38 -16.29 9.91
C ILE A 366 27.65 -15.02 10.28
N ASN A 367 26.36 -15.14 10.62
CA ASN A 367 25.58 -14.01 11.08
C ASN A 367 26.05 -13.49 12.44
N GLY A 368 25.89 -12.19 12.63
CA GLY A 368 25.84 -11.61 13.97
C GLY A 368 24.54 -11.97 14.67
N SER A 369 24.48 -11.66 15.95
CA SER A 369 23.26 -11.85 16.74
C SER A 369 22.97 -10.64 17.61
N ALA A 370 21.69 -10.37 17.81
CA ALA A 370 21.19 -9.45 18.81
C ALA A 370 20.00 -10.08 19.54
N ALA A 371 20.01 -10.05 20.87
CA ALA A 371 18.85 -10.39 21.68
C ALA A 371 18.06 -9.13 22.05
N PHE A 372 16.75 -9.25 22.22
CA PHE A 372 15.90 -8.17 22.67
C PHE A 372 14.85 -8.64 23.68
N ASP A 373 14.53 -7.76 24.62
CA ASP A 373 13.43 -7.88 25.57
C ASP A 373 12.81 -6.50 25.72
N VAL A 374 11.68 -6.26 25.03
CA VAL A 374 11.15 -4.92 24.82
C VAL A 374 9.66 -4.82 25.14
N PRO A 375 9.20 -3.67 25.68
CA PRO A 375 7.78 -3.44 25.92
C PRO A 375 7.03 -3.21 24.59
N ILE A 376 5.76 -3.63 24.57
CA ILE A 376 4.81 -3.36 23.49
C ILE A 376 3.53 -2.76 24.06
N THR A 377 2.84 -1.95 23.25
CA THR A 377 1.55 -1.34 23.62
C THR A 377 0.55 -1.48 22.48
N SER A 378 -0.74 -1.54 22.81
CA SER A 378 -1.79 -1.77 21.81
C SER A 378 -3.04 -0.95 22.10
N PRO A 379 -3.64 -0.29 21.08
CA PRO A 379 -4.95 0.35 21.22
C PRO A 379 -6.10 -0.66 21.30
N ALA A 380 -5.85 -1.94 21.04
CA ALA A 380 -6.82 -3.03 21.11
C ALA A 380 -6.31 -4.18 22.00
N THR A 381 -7.20 -5.09 22.39
CA THR A 381 -6.81 -6.23 23.25
C THR A 381 -5.72 -7.09 22.60
N LEU A 382 -4.61 -7.29 23.30
CA LEU A 382 -3.54 -8.22 22.92
C LEU A 382 -3.94 -9.68 23.17
N TYR A 383 -4.84 -9.93 24.12
CA TYR A 383 -5.35 -11.27 24.40
C TYR A 383 -5.94 -11.95 23.16
N ASN A 384 -5.75 -13.26 23.09
CA ASN A 384 -6.15 -14.12 21.97
C ASN A 384 -5.62 -13.62 20.62
N GLY A 385 -4.49 -12.91 20.65
CA GLY A 385 -3.77 -12.43 19.47
C GLY A 385 -2.44 -13.12 19.32
N PHE A 386 -1.84 -12.94 18.16
CA PHE A 386 -0.50 -13.42 17.84
C PHE A 386 0.41 -12.22 17.61
N ILE A 387 1.67 -12.32 18.05
CA ILE A 387 2.68 -11.29 17.83
C ILE A 387 3.64 -11.76 16.74
N THR A 388 3.90 -10.88 15.79
CA THR A 388 4.86 -11.05 14.69
C THR A 388 5.79 -9.84 14.65
N ALA A 389 6.89 -9.93 13.92
CA ALA A 389 7.82 -8.82 13.76
C ALA A 389 8.46 -8.77 12.38
N THR A 390 8.93 -7.59 11.99
CA THR A 390 9.86 -7.38 10.87
C THR A 390 11.18 -6.81 11.40
N ALA A 391 12.23 -6.89 10.59
CA ALA A 391 13.51 -6.23 10.83
C ALA A 391 13.92 -5.45 9.57
N THR A 392 14.32 -4.20 9.76
CA THR A 392 14.81 -3.31 8.71
C THR A 392 16.24 -2.92 9.01
N SER A 393 17.15 -3.16 8.07
CA SER A 393 18.54 -2.72 8.13
C SER A 393 18.68 -1.21 7.92
N GLU A 394 19.83 -0.64 8.31
CA GLU A 394 20.18 0.76 8.00
C GLU A 394 20.15 1.08 6.50
N GLY A 395 20.42 0.08 5.64
CA GLY A 395 20.33 0.20 4.18
C GLY A 395 18.92 0.10 3.61
N GLY A 396 17.87 0.13 4.44
CA GLY A 396 16.47 0.10 4.01
C GLY A 396 15.91 -1.29 3.71
N ASN A 397 16.74 -2.33 3.64
CA ASN A 397 16.26 -3.70 3.43
C ASN A 397 15.40 -4.17 4.60
N THR A 398 14.13 -4.50 4.33
CA THR A 398 13.19 -5.02 5.33
C THR A 398 12.82 -6.48 5.06
N SER A 399 12.80 -7.29 6.11
CA SER A 399 12.39 -8.69 6.08
C SER A 399 10.88 -8.88 5.94
N GLU A 400 10.47 -10.12 5.64
CA GLU A 400 9.10 -10.57 5.82
C GLU A 400 8.66 -10.54 7.29
N TYR A 401 7.38 -10.86 7.53
CA TYR A 401 6.92 -11.12 8.89
C TYR A 401 7.53 -12.42 9.45
N SER A 402 7.97 -12.36 10.69
CA SER A 402 8.46 -13.52 11.42
C SER A 402 7.38 -14.56 11.72
N ALA A 403 7.84 -15.75 12.12
CA ALA A 403 6.97 -16.73 12.76
C ALA A 403 6.34 -16.13 14.02
N CYS A 404 5.00 -16.15 14.10
CA CYS A 404 4.32 -15.54 15.24
C CYS A 404 4.26 -16.43 16.48
N VAL A 405 4.18 -15.75 17.64
CA VAL A 405 3.96 -16.36 18.94
C VAL A 405 2.61 -15.94 19.50
N ALA A 406 1.91 -16.84 20.18
CA ALA A 406 0.67 -16.52 20.86
C ALA A 406 0.94 -15.55 22.02
N TYR A 407 0.16 -14.48 22.12
CA TYR A 407 0.23 -13.57 23.23
C TYR A 407 -0.39 -14.20 24.48
N THR A 408 0.44 -14.44 25.49
CA THR A 408 0.03 -15.12 26.71
C THR A 408 -0.22 -14.13 27.83
N CYS A 409 -1.40 -14.17 28.43
CA CYS A 409 -1.71 -13.33 29.57
C CYS A 409 -0.88 -13.77 30.79
N ASP A 410 -0.19 -12.82 31.43
CA ASP A 410 0.54 -13.04 32.69
C ASP A 410 -0.04 -12.13 33.78
N GLN A 411 -0.56 -12.72 34.85
CA GLN A 411 -1.14 -11.99 35.98
C GLN A 411 -0.15 -11.74 37.11
N ILE A 412 1.02 -12.39 37.13
CA ILE A 412 1.82 -12.55 38.37
C ILE A 412 3.18 -11.82 38.30
N PHE A 413 3.73 -11.47 37.13
CA PHE A 413 5.04 -10.82 37.05
C PHE A 413 5.11 -9.59 36.13
N ALA A 414 4.24 -8.61 36.37
CA ALA A 414 4.39 -7.26 35.86
C ALA A 414 5.46 -6.47 36.66
N HIS A 415 6.73 -6.85 36.60
CA HIS A 415 7.80 -5.98 37.11
C HIS A 415 7.75 -4.64 36.35
N ASN A 416 7.21 -3.60 37.01
CA ASN A 416 7.02 -2.23 36.51
C ASN A 416 5.86 -1.98 35.51
N LEU A 417 4.85 -2.86 35.42
CA LEU A 417 3.64 -2.63 34.57
C LEU A 417 2.31 -2.69 35.35
N ASP A 418 2.35 -2.65 36.69
CA ASP A 418 1.14 -2.70 37.52
C ASP A 418 0.32 -1.40 37.46
N SER A 419 -0.92 -1.51 36.97
CA SER A 419 -1.97 -0.49 37.12
C SER A 419 -2.82 -0.75 38.36
N SER A 420 -3.59 0.24 38.83
CA SER A 420 -4.45 0.13 40.02
C SER A 420 -5.64 -0.85 39.88
N TYR A 421 -5.78 -1.54 38.74
CA TYR A 421 -6.85 -2.50 38.47
C TYR A 421 -6.30 -3.92 38.27
N ALA A 422 -6.75 -4.87 39.08
CA ALA A 422 -6.47 -6.29 38.90
C ALA A 422 -7.11 -6.78 37.59
N GLN A 423 -6.29 -7.12 36.59
CA GLN A 423 -6.79 -7.68 35.33
C GLN A 423 -6.91 -9.21 35.43
N VAL A 424 -8.07 -9.73 34.99
CA VAL A 424 -8.32 -11.18 34.91
C VAL A 424 -7.97 -11.68 33.52
N CYS A 425 -7.10 -12.68 33.42
CA CYS A 425 -6.83 -13.35 32.15
C CYS A 425 -8.11 -13.99 31.60
N PRO A 426 -8.36 -13.92 30.28
CA PRO A 426 -9.44 -14.71 29.68
C PRO A 426 -9.19 -16.21 29.92
N ALA A 427 -10.28 -16.97 30.07
CA ALA A 427 -10.20 -18.42 30.07
C ALA A 427 -9.60 -18.90 28.74
N GLN A 428 -8.65 -19.84 28.81
CA GLN A 428 -8.01 -20.44 27.63
C GLN A 428 -9.01 -21.22 26.78
#